data_AF-L2G596-F1
#
_entry.id   AF-L2G596-F1
#
_cell.length_a   1.000
_cell.length_b   1.000
_cell.length_c   1.000
_cell.angle_alpha   90.00
_cell.angle_beta   90.00
_cell.angle_gamma   90.00
#
_symmetry.space_group_name_H-M   'P 1'
#
loop_
_entity.id
_entity.type
_entity.pdbx_description
1 polymer ?
#
loop_
_entity_poly.entity_id
_entity_poly.type
_entity_poly.pdbx_seq_one_letter_code
_entity_poly.pdbx_strand_id
1 'polypeptide(L)'
;MLVRRNMDELMTHPPLNPAAASSTAGTKVFAAGHACTCNPLKKPHYPPTWVPASCPFTAHHADPAAAQTDGADRAPRPLGLLNSGLLVVVPSVAQFGAIAARVENAPAEWVFPDQDLLSELFRGRWVGLPYVYNALKTLRWRGVHDVIWRDEEVKNVHYILSPKPFVVKTMVRRAMTSRIGGGGIVAQGMYNHMSSI
;
A
#
# COMPACT_ATOMS: atom_id res chain seq x y z
N MET A 1 -1.34 -2.57 -10.60
CA MET A 1 -2.44 -1.89 -9.90
C MET A 1 -3.71 -1.99 -10.73
N LEU A 2 -4.87 -1.67 -10.18
CA LEU A 2 -6.15 -1.60 -10.91
C LEU A 2 -6.89 -0.34 -10.49
N VAL A 3 -6.92 0.66 -11.38
CA VAL A 3 -7.73 1.87 -11.19
C VAL A 3 -9.19 1.53 -11.44
N ARG A 4 -10.06 1.95 -10.52
CA ARG A 4 -11.49 1.65 -10.48
C ARG A 4 -12.39 2.88 -10.55
N ARG A 5 -11.85 4.04 -10.19
CA ARG A 5 -12.54 5.34 -10.21
C ARG A 5 -11.57 6.43 -10.68
N ASN A 6 -12.12 7.55 -11.14
CA ASN A 6 -11.34 8.75 -11.44
C ASN A 6 -10.56 9.19 -10.17
N MET A 7 -9.34 9.70 -10.37
CA MET A 7 -8.44 10.21 -9.33
C MET A 7 -7.84 11.56 -9.72
N ASP A 8 -8.43 12.30 -10.65
CA ASP A 8 -7.92 13.58 -11.16
C ASP A 8 -7.77 14.62 -10.06
N GLU A 9 -8.58 14.47 -9.01
CA GLU A 9 -8.55 15.32 -7.83
C GLU A 9 -7.22 15.20 -7.04
N LEU A 10 -6.40 14.16 -7.29
CA LEU A 10 -5.02 14.09 -6.81
C LEU A 10 -4.11 15.16 -7.45
N MET A 11 -4.48 15.72 -8.58
CA MET A 11 -3.69 16.77 -9.26
C MET A 11 -3.91 18.15 -8.65
N THR A 12 -4.96 18.35 -7.85
CA THR A 12 -5.39 19.68 -7.35
C THR A 12 -5.55 19.75 -5.83
N HIS A 13 -5.84 18.66 -5.13
CA HIS A 13 -6.17 18.71 -3.70
C HIS A 13 -5.04 18.44 -2.71
N PRO A 14 -4.05 17.58 -2.97
CA PRO A 14 -3.00 17.35 -2.00
C PRO A 14 -2.30 18.68 -1.68
N PRO A 15 -2.22 19.10 -0.39
CA PRO A 15 -1.69 20.39 -0.01
C PRO A 15 -0.16 20.39 -0.08
N LEU A 16 0.40 20.14 -1.27
CA LEU A 16 1.83 20.11 -1.51
C LEU A 16 2.40 21.52 -1.47
N ASN A 17 3.56 21.63 -0.84
CA ASN A 17 4.34 22.85 -0.76
C ASN A 17 5.82 22.46 -1.00
N PRO A 18 6.13 21.98 -2.23
CA PRO A 18 7.52 21.82 -2.63
C PRO A 18 8.16 23.22 -2.63
N ALA A 19 9.43 23.33 -2.22
CA ALA A 19 10.17 24.57 -2.46
C ALA A 19 10.24 24.84 -3.98
N ALA A 20 10.66 26.05 -4.35
CA ALA A 20 10.93 26.39 -5.76
C ALA A 20 11.79 25.30 -6.42
N ALA A 21 11.65 25.12 -7.74
CA ALA A 21 12.25 24.00 -8.47
C ALA A 21 13.77 23.80 -8.25
N SER A 22 14.49 24.85 -7.85
CA SER A 22 15.92 24.88 -7.55
C SER A 22 16.29 24.71 -6.06
N SER A 23 15.33 24.48 -5.16
CA SER A 23 15.55 24.36 -3.71
C SER A 23 14.93 23.08 -3.14
N THR A 24 15.54 22.56 -2.07
CA THR A 24 15.07 21.37 -1.35
C THR A 24 14.27 21.68 -0.08
N ALA A 25 14.06 22.96 0.24
CA ALA A 25 13.50 23.44 1.52
C ALA A 25 11.98 23.21 1.73
N GLY A 26 11.30 22.52 0.80
CA GLY A 26 9.85 22.32 0.87
C GLY A 26 9.44 21.46 2.06
N THR A 27 8.30 21.79 2.68
CA THR A 27 7.78 21.08 3.86
C THR A 27 6.76 19.99 3.54
N LYS A 28 6.25 19.96 2.30
CA LYS A 28 5.30 18.96 1.79
C LYS A 28 5.64 18.64 0.34
N VAL A 29 6.70 17.86 0.14
CA VAL A 29 7.39 17.63 -1.13
C VAL A 29 6.57 16.74 -2.08
N PHE A 30 5.90 15.71 -1.55
CA PHE A 30 5.04 14.81 -2.31
C PHE A 30 3.96 14.20 -1.39
N ALA A 31 3.00 13.51 -1.98
CA ALA A 31 2.02 12.71 -1.25
C ALA A 31 2.12 11.21 -1.61
N ALA A 32 1.84 10.34 -0.65
CA ALA A 32 1.90 8.89 -0.80
C ALA A 32 0.92 8.17 0.14
N GLY A 33 0.64 6.90 -0.11
CA GLY A 33 -0.08 6.07 0.86
C GLY A 33 0.83 5.59 1.99
N HIS A 34 0.25 5.25 3.14
CA HIS A 34 0.98 4.59 4.23
C HIS A 34 1.35 3.14 3.89
N ALA A 35 2.46 2.65 4.41
CA ALA A 35 2.75 1.22 4.41
C ALA A 35 1.85 0.49 5.42
N CYS A 36 1.34 -0.69 5.05
CA CYS A 36 0.68 -1.58 6.02
C CYS A 36 1.75 -2.40 6.73
N THR A 37 1.92 -2.16 8.03
CA THR A 37 2.91 -2.87 8.85
C THR A 37 2.30 -4.05 9.60
N CYS A 38 1.12 -4.54 9.25
CA CYS A 38 0.52 -5.70 9.95
C CYS A 38 1.24 -7.03 9.73
N ASN A 39 2.01 -7.16 8.64
CA ASN A 39 2.65 -8.40 8.19
C ASN A 39 1.73 -9.65 8.28
N PRO A 40 0.53 -9.64 7.66
CA PRO A 40 -0.46 -10.71 7.85
C PRO A 40 0.01 -12.09 7.36
N LEU A 41 1.02 -12.13 6.48
CA LEU A 41 1.63 -13.37 6.00
C LEU A 41 2.87 -13.79 6.80
N LYS A 42 3.21 -13.09 7.89
CA LYS A 42 4.35 -13.38 8.78
C LYS A 42 5.66 -13.57 8.02
N LYS A 43 5.93 -12.69 7.06
CA LYS A 43 7.18 -12.72 6.28
C LYS A 43 8.37 -12.49 7.21
N PRO A 44 9.35 -13.41 7.26
CA PRO A 44 10.43 -13.37 8.24
C PRO A 44 11.44 -12.24 8.00
N HIS A 45 11.54 -11.75 6.76
CA HIS A 45 12.42 -10.63 6.40
C HIS A 45 11.79 -9.26 6.65
N TYR A 46 10.54 -9.18 7.13
CA TYR A 46 9.94 -7.91 7.53
C TYR A 46 10.38 -7.55 8.95
N PRO A 47 10.50 -6.26 9.29
CA PRO A 47 10.92 -5.86 10.62
C PRO A 47 10.01 -6.46 11.72
N PRO A 48 10.55 -6.89 12.87
CA PRO A 48 9.75 -7.43 13.98
C PRO A 48 8.72 -6.45 14.55
N THR A 49 8.95 -5.15 14.34
CA THR A 49 8.06 -4.07 14.75
C THR A 49 6.82 -3.95 13.84
N TRP A 50 6.77 -4.68 12.73
CA TRP A 50 5.61 -4.74 11.84
C TRP A 50 4.56 -5.68 12.44
N VAL A 51 3.67 -5.08 13.23
CA VAL A 51 2.54 -5.72 13.90
C VAL A 51 1.29 -4.83 13.80
N PRO A 52 0.06 -5.37 13.95
CA PRO A 52 -1.16 -4.57 13.87
C PRO A 52 -1.20 -3.35 14.79
N ALA A 53 -0.64 -3.46 16.00
CA ALA A 53 -0.59 -2.36 16.97
C ALA A 53 0.25 -1.16 16.51
N SER A 54 1.16 -1.34 15.54
CA SER A 54 2.03 -0.29 15.01
C SER A 54 1.63 0.17 13.61
N CYS A 55 0.53 -0.33 13.06
CA CYS A 55 0.10 -0.04 11.70
C CYS A 55 -0.64 1.31 11.61
N PRO A 56 -0.25 2.21 10.69
CA PRO A 56 -0.93 3.49 10.51
C PRO A 56 -2.45 3.34 10.26
N PHE A 57 -2.84 2.29 9.54
CA PHE A 57 -4.25 2.02 9.25
C PHE A 57 -5.08 1.61 10.48
N THR A 58 -4.44 1.10 11.55
CA THR A 58 -5.13 0.73 12.80
C THR A 58 -5.69 1.97 13.50
N ALA A 59 -5.05 3.14 13.35
CA ALA A 59 -5.53 4.39 13.96
C ALA A 59 -6.90 4.85 13.40
N HIS A 60 -7.29 4.37 12.22
CA HIS A 60 -8.59 4.67 11.61
C HIS A 60 -9.68 3.64 11.96
N HIS A 61 -9.39 2.60 12.74
CA HIS A 61 -10.39 1.57 13.09
C HIS A 61 -11.53 2.11 13.95
N ALA A 62 -11.25 3.13 14.78
CA ALA A 62 -12.27 3.79 15.59
C ALA A 62 -13.20 4.71 14.76
N ASP A 63 -12.76 5.13 13.57
CA ASP A 63 -13.55 5.96 12.65
C ASP A 63 -13.34 5.50 11.18
N PRO A 64 -14.00 4.41 10.78
CA PRO A 64 -13.88 3.87 9.43
C PRO A 64 -14.35 4.82 8.33
N ALA A 65 -15.25 5.75 8.64
CA ALA A 65 -15.73 6.74 7.68
C ALA A 65 -14.63 7.75 7.35
N ALA A 66 -13.92 8.25 8.37
CA ALA A 66 -12.78 9.14 8.14
C ALA A 66 -11.66 8.47 7.33
N ALA A 67 -11.46 7.14 7.45
CA ALA A 67 -10.45 6.41 6.69
C ALA A 67 -10.57 6.58 5.15
N GLN A 68 -11.77 6.87 4.64
CA GLN A 68 -12.01 7.01 3.20
C GLN A 68 -11.44 8.33 2.64
N THR A 69 -11.32 9.36 3.48
CA THR A 69 -10.99 10.73 3.07
C THR A 69 -9.80 11.32 3.81
N ASP A 70 -9.39 10.74 4.94
CA ASP A 70 -8.27 11.19 5.73
C ASP A 70 -7.05 10.26 5.55
N GLY A 71 -5.95 10.85 5.11
CA GLY A 71 -4.65 10.19 4.99
C GLY A 71 -3.63 10.67 6.02
N ALA A 72 -4.01 11.58 6.92
CA ALA A 72 -3.12 12.10 7.94
C ALA A 72 -2.60 10.97 8.83
N ASP A 73 -1.33 11.04 9.19
CA ASP A 73 -0.79 10.12 10.17
C ASP A 73 -1.31 10.49 11.56
N ARG A 74 -2.14 9.60 12.10
CA ARG A 74 -2.68 9.71 13.46
C ARG A 74 -1.87 8.89 14.47
N ALA A 75 -0.77 8.26 14.05
CA ALA A 75 0.07 7.47 14.94
C ALA A 75 1.07 8.33 15.74
N PRO A 76 1.42 7.94 16.98
CA PRO A 76 2.41 8.67 17.80
C PRO A 76 3.84 8.64 17.24
N ARG A 77 4.12 7.76 16.27
CA ARG A 77 5.40 7.68 15.58
C ARG A 77 5.27 8.37 14.23
N PRO A 78 5.95 9.51 14.01
CA PRO A 78 5.72 10.34 12.84
C PRO A 78 6.13 9.62 11.55
N LEU A 79 5.19 9.52 10.61
CA LEU A 79 5.32 9.59 9.15
C LEU A 79 6.59 8.95 8.58
N GLY A 80 6.93 7.76 9.06
CA GLY A 80 8.21 7.12 8.75
C GLY A 80 8.14 6.02 7.71
N LEU A 81 6.95 5.51 7.38
CA LEU A 81 6.79 4.33 6.53
C LEU A 81 5.70 4.56 5.49
N LEU A 82 6.11 5.08 4.34
CA LEU A 82 5.24 5.21 3.18
C LEU A 82 5.25 3.94 2.33
N ASN A 83 4.19 3.76 1.56
CA ASN A 83 4.18 2.85 0.43
C ASN A 83 4.34 3.63 -0.88
N SER A 84 5.37 3.28 -1.65
CA SER A 84 5.75 3.96 -2.91
C SER A 84 4.88 3.54 -4.11
N GLY A 85 3.84 2.73 -3.89
CA GLY A 85 2.97 2.25 -4.96
C GLY A 85 2.24 3.35 -5.72
N LEU A 86 1.89 4.45 -5.05
CA LEU A 86 1.36 5.65 -5.69
C LEU A 86 2.00 6.88 -5.05
N LEU A 87 2.52 7.77 -5.89
CA LEU A 87 3.11 9.05 -5.50
C LEU A 87 2.43 10.18 -6.27
N VAL A 88 2.09 11.26 -5.58
CA VAL A 88 1.71 12.54 -6.19
C VAL A 88 2.86 13.51 -5.97
N VAL A 89 3.47 13.96 -7.07
CA VAL A 89 4.70 14.75 -7.04
C VAL A 89 4.52 16.05 -7.79
N VAL A 90 5.17 17.10 -7.31
CA VAL A 90 5.46 18.28 -8.12
C VAL A 90 6.90 18.14 -8.61
N PRO A 91 7.15 18.08 -9.93
CA PRO A 91 8.50 17.93 -10.46
C PRO A 91 9.44 19.02 -9.96
N SER A 92 10.64 18.62 -9.53
CA SER A 92 11.68 19.53 -9.06
C SER A 92 13.06 18.96 -9.40
N VAL A 93 13.88 19.75 -10.07
CA VAL A 93 15.27 19.38 -10.40
C VAL A 93 16.10 19.22 -9.14
N ALA A 94 15.89 20.08 -8.13
CA ALA A 94 16.60 19.98 -6.86
C ALA A 94 16.25 18.70 -6.09
N GLN A 95 14.97 18.33 -6.04
CA GLN A 95 14.56 17.09 -5.37
C GLN A 95 15.05 15.85 -6.13
N PHE A 96 15.03 15.89 -7.46
CA PHE A 96 15.63 14.83 -8.28
C PHE A 96 17.12 14.66 -7.99
N GLY A 97 17.88 15.76 -7.94
CA GLY A 97 19.31 15.73 -7.60
C GLY A 97 19.58 15.15 -6.21
N ALA A 98 18.76 15.51 -5.21
CA ALA A 98 18.84 14.94 -3.87
C ALA A 98 18.55 13.42 -3.85
N ILE A 99 17.55 12.97 -4.61
CA ILE A 99 17.24 11.54 -4.77
C ILE A 99 18.42 10.81 -5.43
N ALA A 100 18.94 11.33 -6.54
CA ALA A 100 20.06 10.72 -7.27
C ALA A 100 21.30 10.58 -6.38
N ALA A 101 21.68 11.64 -5.65
CA ALA A 101 22.79 11.60 -4.71
C ALA A 101 22.58 10.60 -3.55
N ARG A 102 21.32 10.42 -3.10
CA ARG A 102 21.00 9.43 -2.06
C ARG A 102 21.09 7.99 -2.58
N VAL A 103 20.72 7.76 -3.85
CA VAL A 103 20.84 6.44 -4.51
C VAL A 103 22.29 5.98 -4.58
N GLU A 104 23.24 6.88 -4.89
CA GLU A 104 24.68 6.56 -4.95
C GLU A 104 25.24 6.01 -3.63
N ASN A 105 24.61 6.36 -2.50
CA ASN A 105 25.01 5.96 -1.16
C ASN A 105 23.92 5.12 -0.46
N ALA A 106 23.02 4.49 -1.23
CA ALA A 106 21.91 3.71 -0.68
C ALA A 106 22.44 2.47 0.06
N PRO A 107 22.04 2.26 1.33
CA PRO A 107 22.40 1.05 2.07
C PRO A 107 21.88 -0.21 1.38
N ALA A 108 22.75 -1.22 1.24
CA ALA A 108 22.43 -2.47 0.57
C ALA A 108 21.41 -3.32 1.36
N GLU A 109 21.28 -3.06 2.66
CA GLU A 109 20.36 -3.73 3.58
C GLU A 109 18.92 -3.23 3.50
N TRP A 110 18.63 -2.17 2.74
CA TRP A 110 17.27 -1.69 2.56
C TRP A 110 16.40 -2.76 1.90
N VAL A 111 15.41 -3.24 2.66
CA VAL A 111 14.47 -4.29 2.23
C VAL A 111 13.48 -3.73 1.22
N PHE A 112 13.18 -2.43 1.28
CA PHE A 112 12.28 -1.73 0.37
C PHE A 112 12.96 -0.47 -0.19
N PRO A 113 13.94 -0.62 -1.09
CA PRO A 113 14.88 0.46 -1.43
C PRO A 113 14.24 1.79 -1.82
N ASP A 114 13.17 1.77 -2.61
CA ASP A 114 12.47 2.98 -3.05
C ASP A 114 11.68 3.64 -1.90
N GLN A 115 10.96 2.85 -1.10
CA GLN A 115 10.21 3.35 0.05
C GLN A 115 11.12 3.84 1.17
N ASP A 116 12.19 3.09 1.46
CA ASP A 116 13.16 3.39 2.50
C ASP A 116 13.92 4.68 2.14
N LEU A 117 14.36 4.82 0.88
CA LEU A 117 14.98 6.04 0.37
C LEU A 117 14.07 7.25 0.54
N LEU A 118 12.83 7.18 0.07
CA LEU A 118 11.90 8.31 0.12
C LEU A 118 11.50 8.65 1.56
N SER A 119 11.27 7.64 2.40
CA SER A 119 10.90 7.82 3.81
C SER A 119 12.03 8.45 4.61
N GLU A 120 13.29 8.11 4.32
CA GLU A 120 14.44 8.69 4.99
C GLU A 120 14.75 10.11 4.49
N LEU A 121 14.87 10.28 3.17
CA LEU A 121 15.24 11.56 2.56
C LEU A 121 14.20 12.66 2.82
N PHE A 122 12.92 12.29 2.86
CA PHE A 122 11.80 13.22 3.03
C PHE A 122 11.02 13.00 4.32
N ARG A 123 11.67 12.46 5.36
CA ARG A 123 11.06 12.26 6.67
C ARG A 123 10.36 13.52 7.17
N GLY A 124 9.06 13.40 7.50
CA GLY A 124 8.24 14.52 7.96
C GLY A 124 7.91 15.57 6.90
N ARG A 125 8.27 15.34 5.64
CA ARG A 125 8.08 16.28 4.52
C ARG A 125 7.21 15.72 3.40
N TRP A 126 6.44 14.66 3.67
CA TRP A 126 5.47 14.09 2.74
C TRP A 126 4.07 14.13 3.35
N VAL A 127 3.05 14.07 2.49
CA VAL A 127 1.63 14.12 2.87
C VAL A 127 1.02 12.74 2.70
N GLY A 128 0.35 12.25 3.75
CA GLY A 128 -0.37 10.98 3.67
C GLY A 128 -1.64 11.08 2.84
N LEU A 129 -1.84 10.12 1.93
CA LEU A 129 -3.05 9.95 1.15
C LEU A 129 -3.98 8.94 1.85
N PRO A 130 -5.31 9.16 1.77
CA PRO A 130 -6.28 8.15 2.19
C PRO A 130 -6.03 6.81 1.51
N TYR A 131 -6.26 5.70 2.22
CA TYR A 131 -5.91 4.37 1.72
C TYR A 131 -6.59 4.03 0.37
N VAL A 132 -7.74 4.64 0.07
CA VAL A 132 -8.52 4.39 -1.16
C VAL A 132 -7.75 4.67 -2.46
N TYR A 133 -6.72 5.53 -2.41
CA TYR A 133 -5.83 5.85 -3.55
C TYR A 133 -4.72 4.82 -3.76
N ASN A 134 -4.35 4.09 -2.71
CA ASN A 134 -3.31 3.06 -2.76
C ASN A 134 -3.76 1.85 -1.91
N ALA A 135 -4.90 1.28 -2.28
CA ALA A 135 -5.59 0.29 -1.47
C ALA A 135 -4.88 -1.06 -1.60
N LEU A 136 -4.01 -1.38 -0.64
CA LEU A 136 -3.30 -2.66 -0.64
C LEU A 136 -4.33 -3.78 -0.51
N LYS A 137 -4.31 -4.76 -1.43
CA LYS A 137 -5.32 -5.83 -1.47
C LYS A 137 -5.49 -6.55 -0.12
N THR A 138 -4.42 -6.67 0.65
CA THR A 138 -4.45 -7.33 1.96
C THR A 138 -5.25 -6.58 3.01
N LEU A 139 -5.48 -5.26 2.86
CA LEU A 139 -6.32 -4.49 3.79
C LEU A 139 -7.75 -5.04 3.83
N ARG A 140 -8.24 -5.53 2.68
CA ARG A 140 -9.57 -6.13 2.54
C ARG A 140 -9.75 -7.47 3.26
N TRP A 141 -8.66 -8.12 3.67
CA TRP A 141 -8.75 -9.43 4.32
C TRP A 141 -9.31 -9.33 5.73
N ARG A 142 -10.14 -10.31 6.10
CA ARG A 142 -10.72 -10.41 7.44
C ARG A 142 -9.63 -10.40 8.51
N GLY A 143 -9.74 -9.49 9.48
CA GLY A 143 -8.80 -9.36 10.59
C GLY A 143 -7.50 -8.62 10.26
N VAL A 144 -7.36 -8.06 9.05
CA VAL A 144 -6.25 -7.17 8.71
C VAL A 144 -6.69 -5.73 8.87
N HIS A 145 -7.49 -5.20 7.93
CA HIS A 145 -8.13 -3.89 8.03
C HIS A 145 -9.49 -3.88 7.33
N ASP A 146 -10.21 -5.02 7.36
CA ASP A 146 -11.54 -5.18 6.79
C ASP A 146 -12.55 -4.18 7.37
N VAL A 147 -12.36 -3.78 8.62
CA VAL A 147 -13.16 -2.75 9.32
C VAL A 147 -13.22 -1.43 8.55
N ILE A 148 -12.11 -0.98 7.95
CA ILE A 148 -12.03 0.30 7.22
C ILE A 148 -12.27 0.15 5.72
N TRP A 149 -12.25 -1.08 5.20
CA TRP A 149 -12.37 -1.30 3.76
C TRP A 149 -13.79 -1.05 3.24
N ARG A 150 -13.92 -0.30 2.14
CA ARG A 150 -15.18 -0.09 1.40
C ARG A 150 -14.96 -0.33 -0.08
N ASP A 151 -15.60 -1.36 -0.65
CA ASP A 151 -15.39 -1.75 -2.05
C ASP A 151 -15.80 -0.66 -3.02
N GLU A 152 -16.81 0.12 -2.67
CA GLU A 152 -17.26 1.29 -3.39
C GLU A 152 -16.17 2.38 -3.36
N GLU A 153 -15.63 2.76 -2.21
CA GLU A 153 -14.72 3.91 -2.12
C GLU A 153 -13.34 3.71 -2.76
N VAL A 154 -12.89 2.47 -2.92
CA VAL A 154 -11.55 2.17 -3.45
C VAL A 154 -11.38 2.63 -4.89
N LYS A 155 -10.47 3.61 -5.09
CA LYS A 155 -10.17 4.20 -6.39
C LYS A 155 -9.05 3.47 -7.12
N ASN A 156 -8.07 2.93 -6.41
CA ASN A 156 -6.98 2.18 -7.01
C ASN A 156 -6.51 1.02 -6.11
N VAL A 157 -6.57 -0.20 -6.64
CA VAL A 157 -6.17 -1.42 -5.94
C VAL A 157 -4.69 -1.73 -6.21
N HIS A 158 -3.92 -1.86 -5.14
CA HIS A 158 -2.53 -2.28 -5.19
C HIS A 158 -2.38 -3.78 -4.85
N TYR A 159 -2.18 -4.58 -5.89
CA TYR A 159 -1.78 -5.99 -5.80
C TYR A 159 -0.30 -6.12 -5.44
N ILE A 160 0.07 -5.74 -4.22
CA ILE A 160 1.46 -5.62 -3.78
C ILE A 160 2.16 -6.98 -3.59
N LEU A 161 1.46 -8.00 -3.11
CA LEU A 161 2.03 -9.34 -2.87
C LEU A 161 1.76 -10.32 -4.02
N SER A 162 2.58 -11.38 -4.07
CA SER A 162 2.35 -12.56 -4.91
C SER A 162 1.42 -13.56 -4.21
N PRO A 163 0.69 -14.41 -4.96
CA PRO A 163 0.61 -14.43 -6.43
C PRO A 163 -0.16 -13.22 -6.99
N LYS A 164 0.29 -12.70 -8.13
CA LYS A 164 -0.41 -11.63 -8.84
C LYS A 164 -1.67 -12.21 -9.52
N PRO A 165 -2.75 -11.42 -9.66
CA PRO A 165 -4.01 -11.93 -10.24
C PRO A 165 -3.85 -12.48 -11.66
N PHE A 166 -2.89 -11.97 -12.43
CA PHE A 166 -2.60 -12.41 -13.80
C PHE A 166 -1.65 -13.63 -13.90
N VAL A 167 -1.04 -14.05 -12.80
CA VAL A 167 -0.18 -15.27 -12.76
C VAL A 167 -1.00 -16.51 -12.42
N VAL A 168 -2.18 -16.34 -11.83
CA VAL A 168 -3.09 -17.44 -11.51
C VAL A 168 -3.76 -17.93 -12.81
N LYS A 169 -3.02 -18.71 -13.61
CA LYS A 169 -3.58 -19.48 -14.74
C LYS A 169 -4.51 -20.56 -14.18
N THR A 170 -5.80 -20.41 -14.43
CA THR A 170 -6.62 -21.54 -14.89
C THR A 170 -6.74 -22.76 -13.95
N MET A 171 -6.92 -22.61 -12.63
CA MET A 171 -7.42 -23.74 -11.80
C MET A 171 -8.95 -23.84 -11.78
N VAL A 172 -9.68 -22.83 -12.28
CA VAL A 172 -11.16 -22.85 -12.27
C VAL A 172 -11.74 -23.71 -13.40
N ARG A 173 -11.03 -23.92 -14.53
CA ARG A 173 -11.55 -24.72 -15.66
C ARG A 173 -11.47 -26.24 -15.47
N ARG A 174 -10.67 -26.75 -14.52
CA ARG A 174 -10.51 -28.21 -14.32
C ARG A 174 -11.51 -28.82 -13.35
N ALA A 175 -12.21 -28.01 -12.56
CA ALA A 175 -13.21 -28.49 -11.60
C ALA A 175 -14.60 -28.73 -12.22
N MET A 176 -14.90 -28.14 -13.39
CA MET A 176 -16.20 -28.30 -14.07
C MET A 176 -16.29 -29.54 -14.97
N THR A 177 -15.16 -30.08 -15.45
CA THR A 177 -15.16 -31.29 -16.29
C THR A 177 -15.04 -32.60 -15.51
N SER A 178 -14.75 -32.56 -14.21
CA SER A 178 -14.58 -33.76 -13.37
C SER A 178 -15.84 -34.20 -12.60
N ARG A 179 -16.97 -33.47 -12.72
CA ARG A 179 -18.22 -33.81 -12.01
C ARG A 179 -19.20 -34.70 -12.81
N ILE A 180 -18.78 -35.20 -13.97
CA ILE A 180 -19.53 -36.19 -14.74
C ILE A 180 -18.69 -37.48 -14.80
N GLY A 181 -18.62 -38.22 -13.69
CA GLY A 181 -17.92 -39.50 -13.66
C GLY A 181 -17.46 -39.96 -12.27
N GLY A 182 -18.37 -40.60 -11.55
CA GLY A 182 -18.15 -41.76 -10.67
C GLY A 182 -17.03 -41.78 -9.63
N GLY A 183 -17.43 -41.97 -8.36
CA GLY A 183 -16.70 -42.80 -7.39
C GLY A 183 -15.72 -42.06 -6.46
N GLY A 184 -15.90 -42.27 -5.15
CA GLY A 184 -15.20 -41.54 -4.09
C GLY A 184 -13.69 -41.77 -3.99
N ILE A 185 -13.01 -40.82 -3.33
CA ILE A 185 -12.16 -40.99 -2.14
C ILE A 185 -11.81 -39.58 -1.63
N VAL A 186 -11.81 -39.45 -0.30
CA VAL A 186 -11.55 -38.24 0.48
C VAL A 186 -10.08 -37.86 0.41
N ALA A 187 -9.77 -36.60 0.09
CA ALA A 187 -8.55 -35.92 0.50
C ALA A 187 -8.91 -34.51 0.98
N GLN A 188 -9.12 -34.41 2.29
CA GLN A 188 -9.30 -33.18 3.05
C GLN A 188 -7.94 -32.48 3.15
N GLY A 189 -7.78 -31.28 2.58
CA GLY A 189 -6.56 -30.51 2.82
C GLY A 189 -6.31 -29.36 1.86
N MET A 190 -6.60 -28.15 2.35
CA MET A 190 -6.10 -26.85 1.88
C MET A 190 -6.75 -26.29 0.60
N TYR A 191 -7.04 -24.98 0.67
CA TYR A 191 -7.57 -24.09 -0.38
C TYR A 191 -9.09 -23.93 -0.49
N ASN A 192 -9.73 -23.53 0.63
CA ASN A 192 -10.96 -22.74 0.58
C ASN A 192 -10.65 -21.30 1.03
N HIS A 193 -10.20 -20.43 0.12
CA HIS A 193 -10.32 -18.95 0.29
C HIS A 193 -10.03 -18.13 -1.00
N MET A 194 -10.21 -18.72 -2.19
CA MET A 194 -10.03 -17.98 -3.45
C MET A 194 -11.23 -18.18 -4.39
N SER A 195 -12.42 -17.86 -3.91
CA SER A 195 -13.62 -17.51 -4.67
C SER A 195 -14.65 -17.10 -3.64
N SER A 196 -15.20 -15.90 -3.75
CA SER A 196 -15.89 -15.15 -2.68
C SER A 196 -15.02 -14.86 -1.46
N ILE A 197 -14.31 -13.73 -1.52
CA ILE A 197 -14.42 -12.61 -0.58
C ILE A 197 -13.81 -11.48 -1.35
#